data_AF-A0A2V6U3J7-F1
#
_entry.id   AF-A0A2V6U3J7-F1
#
_cell.length_a   1.000
_cell.length_b   1.000
_cell.length_c   1.000
_cell.angle_alpha   90.00
_cell.angle_beta   90.00
_cell.angle_gamma   90.00
#
_symmetry.space_group_name_H-M   'P 1'
#
loop_
_entity.id
_entity.type
_entity.pdbx_description
1 polymer ?
#
loop_
_entity_poly.entity_id
_entity_poly.type
_entity_poly.pdbx_seq_one_letter_code
_entity_poly.pdbx_strand_id
1 'polypeptide(L)'
;MFAKKTRVLLILSQDILDRARVCAGRATATLKLPVSLQIVLRALIEEGLKRDNDPVFLANVEGQAKAVRQMRSMARRDGGAAGGQWALRSGVLRGPSPHGAQRRRR
;
A
#
# COMPACT_ATOMS: atom_id res chain seq x y z
N MET A 1 -22.04 18.42 5.30
CA MET A 1 -21.99 17.39 4.23
C MET A 1 -20.60 17.42 3.59
N PHE A 2 -19.92 16.29 3.46
CA PHE A 2 -18.54 16.23 2.92
C PHE A 2 -18.51 16.71 1.46
N ALA A 3 -18.19 17.99 1.24
CA ALA A 3 -18.26 18.65 -0.06
C ALA A 3 -17.04 18.35 -0.96
N LYS A 4 -15.95 17.82 -0.39
CA LYS A 4 -14.74 17.38 -1.09
C LYS A 4 -14.41 15.96 -0.62
N LYS A 5 -14.91 14.94 -1.31
CA LYS A 5 -14.74 13.52 -0.94
C LYS A 5 -13.64 12.89 -1.79
N THR A 6 -12.58 12.44 -1.14
CA THR A 6 -11.60 11.51 -1.72
C THR A 6 -11.79 10.15 -1.05
N ARG A 7 -11.75 9.06 -1.82
CA ARG A 7 -11.89 7.69 -1.30
C ARG A 7 -10.51 7.05 -1.20
N VAL A 8 -10.24 6.38 -0.09
CA VAL A 8 -8.99 5.64 0.16
C VAL A 8 -9.36 4.25 0.67
N LEU A 9 -8.65 3.23 0.19
CA LEU A 9 -8.70 1.88 0.76
C LEU A 9 -7.61 1.75 1.81
N LEU A 10 -8.00 1.42 3.04
CA LEU A 10 -7.07 1.26 4.16
C LEU A 10 -7.04 -0.21 4.60
N ILE A 11 -5.85 -0.80 4.59
CA ILE A 11 -5.61 -2.16 5.11
C ILE A 11 -5.08 -2.01 6.53
N LEU A 12 -5.79 -2.58 7.50
CA LEU A 12 -5.43 -2.53 8.91
C LEU A 12 -5.25 -3.94 9.45
N SER A 13 -4.37 -4.10 10.45
CA SER A 13 -4.35 -5.34 11.22
C SER A 13 -5.64 -5.49 12.02
N GLN A 14 -6.00 -6.74 12.29
CA GLN A 14 -7.19 -7.07 13.07
C GLN A 14 -7.15 -6.42 14.47
N ASP A 15 -5.98 -6.40 15.12
CA ASP A 15 -5.80 -5.81 16.45
C ASP A 15 -6.17 -4.31 16.49
N ILE A 16 -5.82 -3.57 15.43
CA ILE A 16 -6.16 -2.14 15.33
C ILE A 16 -7.67 -1.98 15.18
N LEU A 17 -8.31 -2.82 14.36
CA LEU A 17 -9.77 -2.81 14.21
C LEU A 17 -10.48 -3.16 15.52
N ASP A 18 -10.00 -4.16 16.27
CA ASP A 18 -10.60 -4.57 17.53
C ASP A 18 -10.49 -3.47 18.59
N ARG A 19 -9.33 -2.81 18.71
CA ARG A 19 -9.17 -1.65 19.59
C ARG A 19 -10.12 -0.51 19.22
N ALA A 20 -10.30 -0.24 17.93
CA ALA A 20 -11.22 0.77 17.44
C ALA A 20 -12.69 0.40 17.71
N ARG A 21 -13.07 -0.89 17.62
CA ARG A 21 -14.41 -1.38 18.00
C ARG A 21 -14.68 -1.15 19.48
N VAL A 22 -13.74 -1.49 20.36
CA VAL A 22 -13.90 -1.23 21.80
C VAL A 22 -14.03 0.27 22.07
N CYS A 23 -13.26 1.10 21.37
CA CYS A 23 -13.39 2.56 21.46
C CYS A 23 -14.79 3.04 21.04
N ALA A 24 -15.34 2.53 19.93
CA ALA A 24 -16.70 2.84 19.48
C ALA A 24 -17.76 2.42 20.51
N GLY A 25 -17.62 1.24 21.12
CA GLY A 25 -18.51 0.76 22.17
C GLY A 25 -18.50 1.68 23.39
N ARG A 26 -17.31 2.04 23.88
CA ARG A 26 -17.16 3.01 24.98
C ARG A 26 -17.76 4.37 24.63
N ALA A 27 -17.45 4.91 23.44
CA ALA A 27 -17.97 6.19 23.00
C ALA A 27 -19.50 6.19 22.89
N THR A 28 -20.09 5.09 22.41
CA THR A 28 -21.55 4.93 22.36
C THR A 28 -22.17 4.95 23.75
N ALA A 29 -21.57 4.22 24.70
CA ALA A 29 -22.03 4.20 26.09
C ALA A 29 -21.90 5.56 26.78
N THR A 30 -20.76 6.24 26.61
CA THR A 30 -20.48 7.54 27.25
C THR A 30 -21.33 8.67 26.65
N LEU A 31 -21.40 8.75 25.32
CA LEU A 31 -22.09 9.84 24.62
C LEU A 31 -23.59 9.59 24.47
N LYS A 32 -24.07 8.38 24.79
CA LYS A 32 -25.48 7.95 24.64
C LYS A 32 -26.04 8.15 23.24
N LEU A 33 -25.19 7.99 22.22
CA LEU A 33 -25.54 8.09 20.81
C LEU A 33 -24.79 7.03 20.01
N PRO A 34 -25.36 6.49 18.91
CA PRO A 34 -24.72 5.43 18.14
C PRO A 34 -23.44 5.96 17.47
N VAL A 35 -22.28 5.47 17.92
CA VAL A 35 -20.97 5.81 17.33
C VAL A 35 -20.52 4.66 16.43
N SER A 36 -20.47 4.90 15.13
CA SER A 36 -19.98 3.90 14.17
C SER A 36 -18.46 3.83 14.15
N LEU A 37 -17.93 2.67 13.76
CA LEU A 37 -16.48 2.47 13.59
C LEU A 37 -15.87 3.47 12.60
N GLN A 38 -16.62 3.86 11.56
CA GLN A 38 -16.17 4.86 10.58
C GLN A 38 -15.92 6.23 11.23
N ILE A 39 -16.78 6.65 12.17
CA ILE A 39 -16.61 7.92 12.90
C ILE A 39 -15.35 7.86 13.76
N VAL A 40 -15.13 6.75 14.47
CA VAL A 40 -13.94 6.56 15.31
C VAL A 40 -12.66 6.57 14.48
N LEU A 41 -12.61 5.77 13.41
CA LEU A 41 -11.42 5.71 12.54
C LEU A 41 -11.12 7.07 11.91
N ARG A 42 -12.16 7.80 11.48
CA ARG A 42 -12.00 9.14 10.96
C ARG A 42 -11.40 10.09 12.00
N ALA A 43 -11.94 10.11 13.21
CA ALA A 43 -11.44 10.95 14.29
C ALA A 43 -9.98 10.60 14.64
N LEU A 44 -9.62 9.32 14.71
CA LEU A 44 -8.25 8.88 14.95
C LEU A 44 -7.28 9.34 13.87
N ILE A 45 -7.69 9.30 12.60
CA ILE A 45 -6.88 9.81 11.48
C ILE A 45 -6.72 11.33 11.59
N GLU A 46 -7.81 12.06 11.82
CA GLU A 46 -7.78 13.52 11.96
C GLU A 46 -6.88 13.96 13.14
N GLU A 47 -7.00 13.32 14.29
CA GLU A 47 -6.15 13.58 15.46
C GLU A 47 -4.68 13.17 15.23
N GLY A 48 -4.44 12.07 14.51
CA GLY A 48 -3.09 11.66 14.13
C GLY A 48 -2.42 12.64 13.19
N LEU A 49 -3.16 13.15 12.19
CA LEU A 49 -2.65 14.13 11.22
C LEU A 49 -2.36 15.50 11.85
N LYS A 50 -3.01 15.87 12.97
CA LYS A 50 -2.64 17.07 13.73
C LYS A 50 -1.27 16.97 14.41
N ARG A 51 -0.71 15.76 14.52
CA ARG A 51 0.59 15.46 15.13
C ARG A 51 1.67 15.20 14.07
N ASP A 52 1.51 15.74 12.87
CA ASP A 52 2.36 15.49 11.70
C ASP A 52 3.86 15.74 11.92
N ASN A 53 4.22 16.68 12.79
CA ASN A 53 5.62 16.96 13.17
C ASN A 53 6.09 16.27 14.47
N ASP A 54 5.32 15.34 15.03
CA ASP A 54 5.73 14.59 16.21
C ASP A 54 6.84 13.57 15.87
N PRO A 55 8.02 13.61 16.53
CA PRO A 55 9.13 12.71 16.22
C PRO A 55 8.79 11.22 16.36
N VAL A 56 7.91 10.86 17.30
CA VAL A 56 7.49 9.47 17.49
C VAL A 56 6.60 9.02 16.33
N PHE A 57 5.71 9.89 15.87
CA PHE A 57 4.91 9.65 14.67
C PHE A 57 5.79 9.43 13.43
N LEU A 58 6.79 10.29 13.20
CA LEU A 58 7.72 10.17 12.06
C LEU A 58 8.52 8.85 12.11
N ALA A 59 9.03 8.47 13.27
CA ALA A 59 9.77 7.21 13.44
C ALA A 59 8.89 5.99 13.13
N ASN A 60 7.61 6.00 13.54
CA ASN A 60 6.66 4.95 13.20
C ASN A 60 6.38 4.89 11.69
N VAL A 61 6.15 6.04 11.04
CA VAL A 61 5.96 6.12 9.58
C VAL A 61 7.18 5.54 8.85
N GLU A 62 8.40 5.90 9.26
CA GLU A 62 9.62 5.38 8.69
C GLU A 62 9.72 3.85 8.87
N GLY A 63 9.43 3.35 10.07
CA GLY A 63 9.42 1.92 10.36
C GLY A 63 8.46 1.13 9.46
N GLN A 64 7.24 1.63 9.27
CA GLN A 64 6.24 1.03 8.38
C GLN A 64 6.68 1.08 6.92
N ALA A 65 7.21 2.21 6.46
CA ALA A 65 7.71 2.35 5.08
C ALA A 65 8.84 1.34 4.78
N LYS A 66 9.76 1.15 5.73
CA LYS A 66 10.82 0.14 5.65
C LYS A 66 10.26 -1.27 5.59
N ALA A 67 9.29 -1.61 6.45
CA ALA A 67 8.63 -2.92 6.45
C ALA A 67 7.95 -3.23 5.12
N VAL A 68 7.17 -2.28 4.57
CA VAL A 68 6.51 -2.43 3.26
C VAL A 68 7.54 -2.61 2.15
N ARG A 69 8.65 -1.85 2.18
CA ARG A 69 9.75 -2.01 1.21
C ARG A 69 10.37 -3.40 1.28
N GLN A 70 10.59 -3.94 2.48
CA GLN A 70 11.12 -5.27 2.69
C GLN A 70 10.17 -6.35 2.18
N MET A 71 8.87 -6.28 2.52
CA MET A 71 7.84 -7.19 2.01
C MET A 71 7.80 -7.21 0.48
N ARG A 72 7.81 -6.03 -0.16
CA ARG A 72 7.85 -5.93 -1.63
C ARG A 72 9.13 -6.50 -2.24
N SER A 73 10.26 -6.36 -1.56
CA SER A 73 11.53 -6.94 -1.99
C SER A 73 11.51 -8.46 -1.90
N MET A 74 10.98 -9.02 -0.81
CA MET A 74 10.83 -10.47 -0.62
C MET A 74 9.88 -11.08 -1.66
N ALA A 75 8.72 -10.46 -1.88
CA ALA A 75 7.78 -10.91 -2.92
C ALA A 75 8.40 -10.93 -4.34
N ARG A 76 9.35 -10.02 -4.64
CA ARG A 76 10.10 -10.03 -5.91
C ARG A 76 11.14 -11.15 -5.98
N ARG A 77 11.74 -11.53 -4.84
CA ARG A 77 12.71 -12.63 -4.77
C ARG A 77 12.03 -13.99 -4.88
N ASP A 78 10.89 -14.17 -4.20
CA ASP A 78 10.09 -15.41 -4.29
C ASP A 78 9.42 -15.55 -5.67
N GLY A 79 9.03 -14.43 -6.29
CA GLY A 79 8.61 -14.39 -7.70
C GLY A 79 9.74 -14.63 -8.71
N GLY A 80 11.00 -14.57 -8.29
CA GLY A 80 12.17 -14.84 -9.14
C GLY A 80 12.35 -16.32 -9.48
N ALA A 81 11.85 -17.24 -8.64
CA ALA A 81 11.79 -18.67 -8.95
C ALA A 81 10.60 -19.03 -9.85
N ALA A 82 9.57 -18.18 -9.92
CA ALA A 82 8.44 -18.30 -10.85
C ALA A 82 8.56 -17.39 -12.09
N GLY A 83 9.67 -16.66 -12.24
CA GLY A 83 9.95 -15.76 -13.36
C GLY A 83 10.28 -16.44 -14.68
N GLY A 84 10.43 -17.77 -14.71
CA GLY A 84 10.61 -18.56 -15.93
C GLY A 84 9.32 -18.83 -16.72
N GLN A 85 8.15 -18.50 -16.16
CA GLN A 85 6.86 -18.93 -16.74
C GLN A 85 6.09 -17.79 -17.42
N TRP A 86 6.32 -16.54 -17.03
CA TRP A 86 5.63 -15.38 -17.62
C TRP A 86 6.37 -14.77 -18.82
N ALA A 87 7.64 -15.15 -19.03
CA ALA A 87 8.41 -14.75 -20.21
C ALA A 87 8.10 -15.61 -21.46
N LEU A 88 7.40 -16.73 -21.31
CA LEU A 88 7.04 -17.63 -22.44
C LEU A 88 5.65 -17.37 -23.03
N ARG A 89 4.90 -16.37 -22.55
CA ARG A 89 3.57 -16.00 -23.08
C ARG A 89 3.48 -14.61 -23.73
N SER A 90 4.61 -13.99 -24.04
CA SER A 90 4.65 -12.85 -24.98
C SER A 90 5.59 -13.16 -26.14
N GLY A 91 5.21 -14.18 -26.91
CA GLY A 91 5.84 -14.47 -28.20
C GLY A 91 5.29 -13.53 -29.26
N VAL A 92 5.89 -12.33 -29.40
CA VAL A 92 5.91 -11.59 -30.67
C VAL A 92 7.29 -10.95 -30.85
N LEU A 93 8.15 -11.70 -31.57
CA LEU A 93 9.18 -11.26 -32.51
C LEU A 93 10.02 -10.02 -32.14
N ARG A 94 11.14 -10.25 -31.44
CA ARG A 94 12.33 -9.41 -31.57
C ARG A 94 13.21 -10.05 -32.66
N GLY A 95 13.01 -9.63 -33.90
CA GLY A 95 13.87 -10.04 -35.01
C GLY A 95 15.31 -9.52 -34.80
N PRO A 96 16.35 -10.32 -35.12
CA PRO A 96 17.73 -9.86 -35.00
C PRO A 96 18.09 -8.93 -36.18
N SER A 97 18.59 -7.73 -35.87
CA SER A 97 19.24 -6.86 -36.84
C SER A 97 20.49 -7.54 -37.41
N PRO A 98 20.68 -7.59 -38.76
CA PRO A 98 21.94 -8.01 -39.34
C PRO A 98 22.82 -6.79 -39.63
N HIS A 99 23.96 -6.71 -38.96
CA HIS A 99 25.08 -5.86 -39.38
C HIS A 99 25.98 -6.65 -40.35
N GLY A 100 26.14 -6.12 -41.57
CA GLY A 100 27.40 -6.16 -42.31
C GLY A 100 27.69 -7.38 -43.20
N ALA A 101 27.45 -7.24 -44.50
CA ALA A 101 28.28 -7.88 -45.52
C ALA A 101 28.30 -7.01 -46.79
N GLN A 102 29.29 -6.13 -46.84
CA GLN A 102 29.71 -5.37 -48.00
C GLN A 102 30.12 -6.33 -49.12
N ARG A 103 29.45 -6.27 -50.28
CA ARG A 103 29.92 -6.95 -51.48
C ARG A 103 29.82 -6.03 -52.69
N ARG A 104 30.90 -5.29 -52.92
CA ARG A 104 31.31 -4.84 -54.26
C ARG A 104 31.33 -6.06 -55.19
N ARG A 105 30.75 -5.95 -56.38
CA ARG A 105 31.38 -6.35 -57.66
C ARG A 105 30.47 -6.01 -58.85
N ARG A 106 31.06 -5.17 -59.72
CA ARG A 106 30.88 -5.01 -61.18
C ARG A 106 29.54 -4.50 -61.69
#